data_AF-A0A0A2T9D5-F1
#
_entry.id   AF-A0A0A2T9D5-F1
#
_cell.length_a   1.000
_cell.length_b   1.000
_cell.length_c   1.000
_cell.angle_alpha   90.00
_cell.angle_beta   90.00
_cell.angle_gamma   90.00
#
_symmetry.space_group_name_H-M   'P 1'
#
loop_
_entity.id
_entity.type
_entity.pdbx_description
1 polymer ?
#
loop_
_entity_poly.entity_id
_entity_poly.type
_entity_poly.pdbx_seq_one_letter_code
_entity_poly.pdbx_strand_id
1 'polypeptide(L)' 'MTRFFHLLKDTVKIFIIFTGCTLLFYFGLRMMNEEYDQIHRYDQPEGKAVKVFQWEDERLIDRLSIFFRLGE' A
#
# COMPACT_ATOMS: atom_id res chain seq x y z
N MET A 1 24.46 -15.72 -37.46
CA MET A 1 24.25 -16.22 -36.07
C MET A 1 24.85 -15.34 -34.98
N THR A 2 26.08 -14.82 -35.09
CA THR A 2 26.81 -14.13 -34.00
C THR A 2 26.14 -12.87 -33.44
N ARG A 3 25.48 -12.05 -34.28
CA ARG A 3 24.76 -10.84 -33.82
C ARG A 3 23.65 -11.14 -32.81
N PHE A 4 22.96 -12.26 -32.97
CA PHE A 4 21.89 -12.67 -32.06
C PHE A 4 22.44 -13.01 -30.67
N PHE A 5 23.63 -13.61 -30.61
CA PHE A 5 24.30 -13.95 -29.36
C PHE A 5 24.77 -12.72 -28.58
N HIS A 6 25.19 -11.65 -29.27
CA HIS A 6 25.50 -10.38 -28.64
C HIS A 6 24.26 -9.71 -28.03
N LEU A 7 23.16 -9.63 -28.78
CA LEU A 7 21.90 -9.08 -28.28
C LEU A 7 21.36 -9.86 -27.07
N LEU A 8 21.46 -11.20 -27.11
CA LEU A 8 21.05 -12.05 -26.00
C LEU A 8 21.89 -11.77 -24.75
N LYS A 9 23.21 -11.62 -24.90
CA LYS A 9 24.14 -11.34 -23.80
C LYS A 9 23.86 -9.97 -23.16
N ASP A 10 23.60 -8.95 -23.97
CA ASP A 10 23.27 -7.61 -23.48
C ASP A 10 21.92 -7.61 -22.74
N THR A 11 20.92 -8.31 -23.28
CA THR A 11 19.60 -8.46 -22.65
C THR A 11 19.71 -9.17 -21.29
N VAL A 12 20.48 -10.26 -21.22
CA VAL A 12 20.71 -10.98 -19.96
C VAL A 12 21.42 -10.10 -18.93
N LYS A 13 22.39 -9.27 -19.36
CA LYS A 13 23.07 -8.33 -18.46
C LYS A 13 22.09 -7.32 -17.84
N ILE A 14 21.20 -6.77 -18.67
CA ILE A 14 20.16 -5.82 -18.22
C ILE A 14 19.16 -6.51 -17.30
N PHE A 15 18.75 -7.74 -17.63
CA PHE A 15 17.84 -8.55 -16.82
C PHE A 15 18.40 -8.84 -15.42
N ILE A 16 19.69 -9.15 -15.32
CA ILE A 16 20.36 -9.39 -14.03
C ILE A 16 20.38 -8.10 -13.20
N ILE A 17 20.72 -6.97 -13.80
CA ILE A 17 20.73 -5.66 -13.11
C ILE A 17 19.31 -5.30 -12.65
N PHE A 18 18.31 -5.48 -13.50
CA PHE A 18 16.91 -5.22 -13.19
C PHE A 18 16.40 -6.10 -12.04
N THR A 19 16.72 -7.39 -12.08
CA THR A 19 16.35 -8.35 -11.01
C THR A 19 17.03 -7.99 -9.70
N GLY A 20 18.33 -7.67 -9.73
CA GLY A 20 19.07 -7.24 -8.55
C GLY A 20 18.50 -5.95 -7.94
N CYS A 21 18.14 -4.98 -8.78
CA CYS A 21 17.47 -3.76 -8.37
C CYS A 21 16.10 -4.04 -7.74
N THR A 22 15.30 -4.91 -8.37
CA THR A 22 13.97 -5.31 -7.86
C THR A 22 14.07 -5.97 -6.49
N LEU A 23 15.06 -6.86 -6.29
CA LEU A 23 15.31 -7.49 -5.00
C LEU A 23 15.74 -6.47 -3.94
N LEU A 24 16.66 -5.56 -4.29
CA LEU A 24 17.09 -4.49 -3.39
C LEU A 24 15.89 -3.66 -2.92
N PHE A 25 15.04 -3.23 -3.84
CA PHE A 25 13.82 -2.50 -3.50
C PHE A 25 12.86 -3.32 -2.65
N TYR A 26 12.66 -4.60 -2.97
CA TYR A 26 11.80 -5.49 -2.18
C TYR A 26 12.29 -5.61 -0.73
N PHE A 27 13.58 -5.84 -0.52
CA PHE A 27 14.15 -5.92 0.82
C PHE A 27 14.14 -4.56 1.52
N GLY A 28 14.40 -3.45 0.81
CA GLY A 28 14.34 -2.11 1.37
C GLY A 28 12.93 -1.73 1.82
N LEU A 29 11.92 -2.00 1.00
CA LEU A 29 10.51 -1.80 1.36
C LEU A 29 10.09 -2.73 2.50
N ARG A 30 10.51 -3.99 2.48
CA ARG A 30 10.23 -4.93 3.57
C ARG A 30 10.80 -4.46 4.90
N MET A 31 12.06 -4.00 4.91
CA MET A 31 12.69 -3.44 6.11
C MET A 31 11.95 -2.18 6.59
N MET A 32 11.55 -1.29 5.68
CA MET A 32 10.74 -0.12 6.05
C MET A 32 9.33 -0.49 6.55
N ASN A 33 8.77 -1.61 6.07
CA ASN A 33 7.43 -2.06 6.46
C ASN A 33 7.44 -2.83 7.80
N GLU A 34 8.54 -3.53 8.12
CA GLU A 34 8.72 -4.16 9.44
C GLU A 34 8.67 -3.13 10.57
N GLU A 35 9.13 -1.89 10.33
CA GLU A 35 8.98 -0.76 11.26
C GLU A 35 7.53 -0.27 11.39
N TYR A 36 6.67 -0.52 10.39
CA TYR A 36 5.27 -0.07 10.39
C TYR A 36 4.36 -0.99 11.21
N ASP A 37 4.67 -2.29 11.26
CA ASP A 37 3.89 -3.29 12.01
C ASP A 37 4.11 -3.18 13.53
N GLN A 38 5.21 -2.55 13.96
CA GLN A 38 5.50 -2.29 15.39
C GLN A 38 4.89 -0.99 15.90
N ILE A 39 4.33 -0.15 15.02
CA ILE A 39 3.56 1.02 15.46
C ILE A 39 2.19 0.48 15.88
N HIS A 40 1.97 0.43 17.19
CA HIS A 40 0.71 0.07 17.86
C HIS A 40 -0.40 1.09 17.55
N ARG A 41 -0.67 1.36 16.27
CA ARG A 41 -1.54 2.46 15.83
C ARG A 41 -3.02 2.21 16.17
N TYR A 42 -3.37 0.95 16.45
CA TYR A 42 -4.72 0.53 16.81
C TYR A 42 -4.70 -0.43 18.00
N ASP A 43 -3.94 -0.13 19.06
CA ASP A 43 -4.36 -0.64 20.37
C ASP A 43 -5.78 -0.14 20.59
N GLN A 44 -6.73 -1.09 20.70
CA GLN A 44 -8.12 -0.74 20.96
C GLN A 44 -8.15 0.07 22.25
N PRO A 45 -8.71 1.29 22.25
CA PRO A 45 -8.80 2.05 23.48
C PRO A 45 -9.61 1.23 24.48
N GLU A 46 -9.07 0.98 25.68
CA GLU A 46 -9.79 0.34 26.80
C GLU A 46 -10.89 1.26 27.40
N GLY A 47 -11.48 2.12 26.58
CA GLY A 47 -12.61 2.96 26.94
C GLY A 47 -13.88 2.30 26.43
N LYS A 48 -14.90 2.21 27.30
CA LYS A 48 -16.25 1.73 27.00
C LYS A 48 -16.83 2.49 25.79
N ALA A 49 -16.56 1.99 24.58
CA ALA A 49 -17.03 2.60 23.34
C ALA A 49 -18.55 2.42 23.30
N VAL A 50 -19.26 3.46 23.70
CA VAL A 50 -20.70 3.52 23.51
C VAL A 50 -20.92 3.52 22.00
N LYS A 51 -21.41 2.40 21.48
CA LYS A 51 -21.91 2.29 20.11
C LYS A 51 -23.10 3.25 19.99
N VAL A 52 -22.87 4.48 19.57
CA VAL A 52 -23.94 5.42 19.19
C VAL A 52 -24.35 5.08 17.76
N PHE A 53 -24.94 3.91 17.57
CA PHE A 53 -25.76 3.63 16.40
C PHE A 53 -27.19 3.95 16.78
N GLN A 54 -27.60 5.21 16.61
CA GLN A 54 -29.00 5.49 16.35
C GLN A 54 -29.24 5.17 14.88
N TRP A 55 -29.95 4.08 14.63
CA TRP A 55 -30.56 3.79 13.34
C TRP A 55 -31.75 4.74 13.19
N GLU A 56 -31.46 6.02 12.97
CA GLU A 56 -32.45 6.93 12.43
C GLU A 56 -32.24 6.91 10.91
N ASP A 57 -33.34 6.66 10.21
CA ASP A 57 -33.48 6.36 8.78
C ASP A 57 -33.16 7.59 7.91
N GLU A 58 -32.04 8.27 8.19
CA GLU A 58 -31.61 9.47 7.51
C GLU A 58 -30.69 9.11 6.34
N ARG A 59 -31.39 8.74 5.26
CA ARG A 59 -31.11 9.10 3.86
C ARG A 59 -29.63 9.19 3.53
N LEU A 60 -29.11 8.12 2.93
CA LEU A 60 -27.79 7.99 2.30
C LEU A 60 -27.35 9.23 1.47
N ILE A 61 -28.32 9.98 0.95
CA ILE A 61 -28.15 11.23 0.19
C ILE A 61 -27.58 12.36 1.05
N ASP A 62 -28.05 12.52 2.30
CA ASP A 62 -27.56 13.56 3.21
C ASP A 62 -26.08 13.31 3.56
N ARG A 63 -25.71 12.03 3.77
CA ARG A 63 -24.32 11.62 4.01
C ARG A 63 -23.41 11.89 2.81
N LEU A 64 -23.90 11.65 1.59
CA LEU A 64 -23.14 11.94 0.37
C LEU A 64 -22.90 13.45 0.19
N SER A 65 -23.91 14.28 0.50
CA SER A 65 -23.80 15.73 0.38
C SER A 65 -22.74 16.32 1.33
N ILE A 66 -22.63 15.76 2.53
CA ILE A 66 -21.64 16.15 3.55
C ILE A 66 -20.24 15.76 3.09
N PHE A 67 -20.06 14.56 2.55
CA PHE A 67 -18.78 14.07 2.00
C PHE A 67 -18.26 15.00 0.89
N PHE A 68 -19.12 15.36 -0.08
CA PHE A 68 -18.76 16.30 -1.16
C PHE A 68 -18.48 17.73 -0.67
N ARG A 69 -19.09 18.17 0.43
CA ARG A 69 -18.87 19.51 1.00
C ARG A 69 -17.59 19.61 1.83
N LEU A 70 -17.27 18.56 2.59
CA LEU A 70 -16.08 18.52 3.44
C LEU A 70 -14.83 18.10 2.68
N GLY A 71 -14.96 17.50 1.49
CA GLY A 71 -13.84 17.30 0.58
C GLY A 71 -12.79 16.34 1.13
N GLU A 72 -13.22 15.14 1.51
CA GLU A 72 -12.39 13.94 1.37
C GLU A 72 -12.83 13.16 0.13
#